data_AF-A0A4Q1K3B0-F1
#
_entry.id   AF-A0A4Q1K3B0-F1
#
_cell.length_a   1.000
_cell.length_b   1.000
_cell.length_c   1.000
_cell.angle_alpha   90.00
_cell.angle_beta   90.00
_cell.angle_gamma   90.00
#
_symmetry.space_group_name_H-M   'P 1'
#
loop_
_entity.id
_entity.type
_entity.pdbx_description
1 polymer ?
#
loop_
_entity_poly.entity_id
_entity_poly.type
_entity_poly.pdbx_seq_one_letter_code
_entity_poly.pdbx_strand_id
1 'polypeptide(L)'
;MKKTIILIIIFFSIKAIAQDGSDINYIKVSKLDNSYIGKIVHLDFYNRSFGGLNINNRDLNDKVFLELENQKIEFKEHRSDDGHNNWFSEQYLESIEFIDGYKIRITMCRIEEVLIDSIKVKLFVKYIDSYGKAKTDELSVIEYSFPKKIIAEILVKD
;
A
#
# COMPACT_ATOMS: atom_id res chain seq x y z
N MET A 1 15.50 -8.21 50.30
CA MET A 1 16.20 -7.88 49.03
C MET A 1 15.55 -8.52 47.80
N LYS A 2 15.28 -9.84 47.77
CA LYS A 2 14.63 -10.50 46.62
C LYS A 2 13.21 -9.96 46.29
N LYS A 3 12.39 -9.66 47.31
CA LYS A 3 11.01 -9.14 47.13
C LYS A 3 10.95 -7.72 46.55
N THR A 4 11.94 -6.88 46.87
CA THR A 4 12.00 -5.48 46.42
C THR A 4 12.38 -5.36 44.95
N ILE A 5 13.24 -6.26 44.45
CA ILE A 5 13.66 -6.31 43.04
C ILE A 5 12.49 -6.72 42.13
N ILE A 6 11.65 -7.66 42.58
CA ILE A 6 10.46 -8.10 41.82
C ILE A 6 9.46 -6.95 41.64
N LEU A 7 9.28 -6.10 42.66
CA LEU A 7 8.36 -4.97 42.58
C LEU A 7 8.81 -3.94 41.54
N ILE A 8 10.11 -3.71 41.42
CA ILE A 8 10.71 -2.79 40.43
C ILE A 8 10.50 -3.33 39.01
N ILE A 9 10.72 -4.62 38.78
CA ILE A 9 10.53 -5.25 37.45
C ILE A 9 9.07 -5.19 37.00
N ILE A 10 8.12 -5.41 37.93
CA ILE A 10 6.68 -5.29 37.64
C ILE A 10 6.30 -3.85 37.33
N PHE A 11 6.90 -2.86 38.00
CA PHE A 11 6.60 -1.44 37.74
C PHE A 11 7.10 -0.93 36.39
N PHE A 12 8.17 -1.52 35.83
CA PHE A 12 8.68 -1.15 34.50
C PHE A 12 7.96 -1.85 33.34
N SER A 13 7.28 -2.97 33.58
CA SER A 13 6.59 -3.73 32.52
C SER A 13 5.21 -3.17 32.17
N ILE A 14 4.55 -2.41 33.06
CA ILE A 14 3.27 -1.73 32.80
C ILE A 14 3.36 -0.52 31.85
N LYS A 15 4.58 -0.09 31.46
CA LYS A 15 4.79 0.98 30.48
C LYS A 15 5.17 0.48 29.09
N ALA A 16 5.21 -0.83 28.87
CA ALA A 16 5.39 -1.41 27.54
C ALA A 16 4.06 -1.31 26.78
N ILE A 17 3.74 -0.12 26.29
CA ILE A 17 2.77 0.04 25.21
C ILE A 17 3.51 -0.44 23.97
N ALA A 18 3.09 -1.58 23.40
CA ALA A 18 3.56 -1.98 22.08
C ALA A 18 3.13 -0.87 21.12
N GLN A 19 4.10 -0.12 20.60
CA GLN A 19 3.86 0.83 19.54
C GLN A 19 3.71 0.02 18.26
N ASP A 20 2.57 0.19 17.59
CA ASP A 20 2.41 -0.27 16.21
C ASP A 20 3.47 0.46 15.37
N GLY A 21 4.29 -0.29 14.65
CA GLY A 21 5.35 0.27 13.81
C GLY A 21 4.80 0.92 12.55
N SER A 22 3.51 0.79 12.24
CA SER A 22 2.97 1.19 10.95
C SER A 22 2.89 2.71 10.75
N ASP A 23 3.17 3.19 9.53
CA ASP A 23 2.99 4.59 9.09
C ASP A 23 1.80 4.75 8.11
N ILE A 24 0.81 3.88 8.27
CA ILE A 24 -0.35 3.76 7.38
C ILE A 24 -1.66 3.90 8.16
N ASN A 25 -2.52 4.79 7.67
CA ASN A 25 -3.90 4.90 8.09
C ASN A 25 -4.85 4.34 7.03
N TYR A 26 -5.67 3.38 7.45
CA TYR A 26 -6.59 2.64 6.59
C TYR A 26 -7.95 3.32 6.52
N ILE A 27 -8.29 3.82 5.34
CA ILE A 27 -9.55 4.49 5.08
C ILE A 27 -10.45 3.61 4.21
N LYS A 28 -11.66 3.32 4.70
CA LYS A 28 -12.68 2.66 3.88
C LYS A 28 -13.04 3.55 2.69
N VAL A 29 -13.15 2.98 1.49
CA VAL A 29 -13.52 3.70 0.27
C VAL A 29 -14.84 4.46 0.40
N SER A 30 -15.79 3.94 1.17
CA SER A 30 -17.08 4.61 1.46
C SER A 30 -16.95 5.89 2.30
N LYS A 31 -15.82 6.09 2.97
CA LYS A 31 -15.50 7.29 3.76
C LYS A 31 -14.61 8.28 3.00
N LEU A 32 -14.23 7.97 1.77
CA LEU A 32 -13.41 8.86 0.96
C LEU A 32 -14.23 10.08 0.51
N ASP A 33 -13.73 11.26 0.85
CA ASP A 33 -14.29 12.55 0.45
C ASP A 33 -13.18 13.48 -0.12
N ASN A 34 -13.55 14.73 -0.41
CA ASN A 34 -12.64 15.70 -1.01
C ASN A 34 -11.47 16.13 -0.10
N SER A 35 -11.49 15.82 1.20
CA SER A 35 -10.36 16.12 2.11
C SER A 35 -9.11 15.29 1.82
N TYR A 36 -9.23 14.25 0.99
CA TYR A 36 -8.13 13.38 0.58
C TYR A 36 -7.48 13.80 -0.75
N ILE A 37 -8.03 14.81 -1.45
CA ILE A 37 -7.43 15.34 -2.67
C ILE A 37 -6.04 15.90 -2.33
N GLY A 38 -5.05 15.53 -3.14
CA GLY A 38 -3.63 15.87 -2.97
C GLY A 38 -2.85 14.93 -2.05
N LYS A 39 -3.51 14.02 -1.31
CA LYS A 39 -2.81 13.07 -0.43
C LYS A 39 -2.14 11.95 -1.22
N ILE A 40 -0.99 11.50 -0.70
CA ILE A 40 -0.27 10.31 -1.18
C ILE A 40 -0.89 9.07 -0.53
N VAL A 41 -1.27 8.12 -1.38
CA VAL A 41 -2.00 6.92 -0.97
C VAL A 41 -1.52 5.68 -1.74
N HIS A 42 -1.75 4.52 -1.16
CA HIS A 42 -1.78 3.24 -1.87
C HIS A 42 -3.25 2.79 -1.93
N LEU A 43 -3.68 2.31 -3.09
CA LEU A 43 -5.05 1.81 -3.26
C LEU A 43 -5.01 0.30 -3.07
N ASP A 44 -5.79 -0.19 -2.12
CA ASP A 44 -5.89 -1.62 -1.82
C ASP A 44 -6.97 -2.26 -2.67
N PHE A 45 -6.69 -3.37 -3.35
CA PHE A 45 -7.64 -3.95 -4.31
C PHE A 45 -8.35 -5.19 -3.78
N TYR A 46 -9.65 -5.30 -4.10
CA TYR A 46 -10.56 -6.43 -3.85
C TYR A 46 -10.67 -6.90 -2.38
N ASN A 47 -9.66 -7.58 -1.84
CA ASN A 47 -9.68 -8.13 -0.49
C ASN A 47 -9.10 -7.13 0.53
N ARG A 48 -9.83 -6.98 1.65
CA ARG A 48 -9.43 -6.05 2.72
C ARG A 48 -8.14 -6.45 3.41
N SER A 49 -7.28 -5.47 3.63
CA SER A 49 -6.11 -5.48 4.51
C SER A 49 -6.53 -5.34 5.97
N PHE A 50 -6.94 -6.42 6.64
CA PHE A 50 -6.94 -6.40 8.11
C PHE A 50 -6.01 -7.49 8.62
N GLY A 51 -4.88 -7.05 9.19
CA GLY A 51 -3.86 -7.90 9.79
C GLY A 51 -4.47 -8.97 10.70
N GLY A 52 -4.16 -10.23 10.41
CA GLY A 52 -4.42 -11.35 11.33
C GLY A 52 -5.25 -12.52 10.77
N LEU A 53 -6.00 -12.37 9.68
CA LEU A 53 -6.79 -13.51 9.14
C LEU A 53 -5.98 -14.46 8.24
N ASN A 54 -4.76 -14.08 7.86
CA ASN A 54 -3.90 -14.87 6.98
C ASN A 54 -2.44 -14.83 7.45
N ILE A 55 -2.18 -15.39 8.65
CA ILE A 55 -0.82 -15.57 9.22
C ILE A 55 0.14 -16.27 8.21
N ASN A 56 -0.40 -17.00 7.23
CA ASN A 56 0.35 -17.73 6.21
C ASN A 56 0.35 -17.11 4.80
N ASN A 57 -0.36 -16.01 4.56
CA ASN A 57 -0.47 -15.38 3.23
C ASN A 57 -0.08 -13.90 3.32
N ARG A 58 1.24 -13.66 3.38
CA ARG A 58 1.85 -12.31 3.30
C ARG A 58 1.69 -11.69 1.91
N ASP A 59 1.48 -12.52 0.90
CA ASP A 59 1.11 -12.11 -0.46
C ASP A 59 -0.40 -12.32 -0.64
N LEU A 60 -1.19 -11.27 -0.51
CA LEU A 60 -2.51 -11.26 -1.15
C LEU A 60 -2.26 -11.23 -2.66
N ASN A 61 -2.65 -12.30 -3.36
CA ASN A 61 -2.48 -12.44 -4.81
C ASN A 61 -3.53 -11.64 -5.58
N ASP A 62 -3.90 -10.47 -5.08
CA ASP A 62 -4.86 -9.61 -5.77
C ASP A 62 -4.22 -9.09 -7.05
N LYS A 63 -4.94 -9.29 -8.14
CA LYS A 63 -4.51 -8.91 -9.48
C LYS A 63 -5.46 -7.88 -10.04
N VAL A 64 -4.91 -6.78 -10.52
CA VAL A 64 -5.66 -5.69 -11.12
C VAL A 64 -5.16 -5.45 -12.54
N PHE A 65 -6.08 -5.24 -13.47
CA PHE A 65 -5.74 -4.86 -14.84
C PHE A 65 -5.81 -3.35 -14.97
N LEU A 66 -4.73 -2.75 -15.47
CA LEU A 66 -4.69 -1.34 -15.83
C LEU A 66 -4.48 -1.22 -17.33
N GLU A 67 -5.10 -0.23 -17.95
CA GLU A 67 -4.86 0.12 -19.34
C GLU A 67 -3.90 1.32 -19.38
N LEU A 68 -2.63 1.06 -19.65
CA LEU A 68 -1.59 2.08 -19.77
C LEU A 68 -1.12 2.11 -21.22
N GLU A 69 -1.03 3.31 -21.81
CA GLU A 69 -0.53 3.48 -23.20
C GLU A 69 -1.24 2.59 -24.24
N ASN A 70 -2.56 2.39 -24.08
CA ASN A 70 -3.40 1.48 -24.89
C ASN A 70 -3.05 -0.02 -24.77
N GLN A 71 -2.23 -0.41 -23.79
CA GLN A 71 -1.97 -1.80 -23.45
C GLN A 71 -2.65 -2.16 -22.13
N LYS A 72 -3.40 -3.26 -22.13
CA LYS A 72 -3.95 -3.84 -20.90
C LYS A 72 -2.86 -4.67 -20.21
N ILE A 73 -2.47 -4.26 -19.03
CA ILE A 73 -1.36 -4.83 -18.27
C ILE A 73 -1.91 -5.39 -16.96
N GLU A 74 -1.55 -6.63 -16.64
CA GLU A 74 -1.89 -7.26 -15.37
C GLU A 74 -0.84 -6.91 -14.31
N PHE A 75 -1.29 -6.38 -13.19
CA PHE A 75 -0.49 -6.06 -12.02
C PHE A 75 -0.86 -6.97 -10.87
N LYS A 76 0.15 -7.42 -10.12
CA LYS A 76 0.01 -8.06 -8.82
C LYS A 76 0.28 -7.03 -7.74
N GLU A 77 -0.55 -7.04 -6.70
CA GLU A 77 -0.30 -6.25 -5.51
C GLU A 77 0.76 -6.91 -4.63
N HIS A 78 1.69 -6.10 -4.15
CA HIS A 78 2.67 -6.48 -3.15
C HIS A 78 2.36 -5.75 -1.85
N ARG A 79 2.26 -6.53 -0.77
CA ARG A 79 2.05 -6.03 0.58
C ARG A 79 3.14 -6.58 1.50
N SER A 80 3.71 -5.71 2.32
CA SER A 80 4.61 -6.09 3.41
C SER A 80 3.91 -5.75 4.71
N ASP A 81 3.25 -6.75 5.29
CA ASP A 81 2.49 -6.62 6.55
C ASP A 81 2.75 -7.88 7.40
N ASP A 82 3.35 -7.71 8.57
CA ASP A 82 3.56 -8.78 9.54
C ASP A 82 2.52 -8.78 10.67
N GLY A 83 1.52 -7.91 10.60
CA GLY A 83 0.48 -7.68 11.61
C GLY A 83 0.90 -6.74 12.75
N HIS A 84 2.15 -6.31 12.79
CA HIS A 84 2.72 -5.42 13.81
C HIS A 84 3.49 -4.23 13.23
N ASN A 85 4.04 -4.39 12.02
CA ASN A 85 4.76 -3.39 11.26
C ASN A 85 4.23 -3.44 9.83
N ASN A 86 3.68 -2.33 9.36
CA ASN A 86 3.29 -2.16 7.98
C ASN A 86 3.70 -0.76 7.48
N TRP A 87 4.66 -0.74 6.57
CA TRP A 87 5.25 0.50 6.06
C TRP A 87 4.66 0.86 4.70
N PHE A 88 4.24 2.11 4.55
CA PHE A 88 3.66 2.66 3.33
C PHE A 88 4.62 2.48 2.14
N SER A 89 5.92 2.68 2.36
CA SER A 89 6.96 2.54 1.34
C SER A 89 7.15 1.12 0.82
N GLU A 90 6.63 0.12 1.52
CA GLU A 90 6.74 -1.29 1.15
C GLU A 90 5.49 -1.79 0.38
N GLN A 91 4.48 -0.94 0.19
CA GLN A 91 3.28 -1.28 -0.59
C GLN A 91 3.48 -0.82 -2.05
N TYR A 92 3.16 -1.68 -3.01
CA TYR A 92 3.20 -1.32 -4.43
C TYR A 92 2.40 -2.27 -5.30
N LEU A 93 2.08 -1.84 -6.53
CA LEU A 93 1.67 -2.75 -7.61
C LEU A 93 2.86 -3.02 -8.53
N GLU A 94 3.00 -4.25 -9.01
CA GLU A 94 4.01 -4.61 -9.99
C GLU A 94 3.44 -5.45 -11.12
N SER A 95 3.83 -5.15 -12.37
CA SER A 95 3.37 -5.90 -13.53
C SER A 95 3.77 -7.38 -13.43
N ILE A 96 2.91 -8.28 -13.88
CA ILE A 96 3.22 -9.73 -13.90
C ILE A 96 4.17 -10.08 -15.04
N GLU A 97 4.13 -9.32 -16.13
CA GLU A 97 5.01 -9.51 -17.28
C GLU A 97 6.04 -8.39 -17.40
N PHE A 98 7.14 -8.68 -18.09
CA PHE A 98 8.09 -7.66 -18.51
C PHE A 98 7.61 -7.04 -19.81
N ILE A 99 7.64 -5.72 -19.89
CA ILE A 99 7.29 -4.93 -21.06
C ILE A 99 8.56 -4.18 -21.47
N ASP A 100 9.03 -4.42 -22.69
CA ASP A 100 10.29 -3.89 -23.20
C ASP A 100 11.50 -4.14 -22.29
N GLY A 101 11.51 -5.29 -21.61
CA GLY A 101 12.58 -5.69 -20.70
C GLY A 101 12.46 -5.15 -19.26
N TYR A 102 11.36 -4.46 -18.91
CA TYR A 102 11.14 -3.90 -17.57
C TYR A 102 9.83 -4.37 -16.96
N LYS A 103 9.83 -4.54 -15.63
CA LYS A 103 8.63 -4.53 -14.80
C LYS A 103 8.15 -3.10 -14.61
N ILE A 104 6.84 -2.90 -14.66
CA ILE A 104 6.22 -1.63 -14.29
C ILE A 104 5.83 -1.72 -12.83
N ARG A 105 6.37 -0.83 -11.99
CA ARG A 105 6.04 -0.75 -10.57
C ARG A 105 5.37 0.57 -10.26
N ILE A 106 4.14 0.52 -9.75
CA ILE A 106 3.43 1.68 -9.24
C ILE A 106 3.69 1.73 -7.73
N THR A 107 4.51 2.68 -7.30
CA THR A 107 4.96 2.75 -5.90
C THR A 107 4.00 3.49 -4.99
N MET A 108 3.22 4.42 -5.54
CA MET A 108 2.22 5.18 -4.81
C MET A 108 1.31 5.92 -5.80
N CYS A 109 0.21 6.45 -5.28
CA CYS A 109 -0.75 7.28 -6.00
C CYS A 109 -0.92 8.63 -5.29
N ARG A 110 -1.29 9.67 -6.03
CA ARG A 110 -1.84 10.92 -5.46
C ARG A 110 -3.27 11.09 -5.92
N ILE A 111 -4.20 11.34 -4.99
CA ILE A 111 -5.61 11.56 -5.35
C ILE A 111 -5.74 12.94 -5.99
N GLU A 112 -6.25 13.01 -7.21
CA GLU A 112 -6.56 14.28 -7.88
C GLU A 112 -8.05 14.63 -7.78
N GLU A 113 -8.92 13.62 -7.83
CA GLU A 113 -10.37 13.83 -7.78
C GLU A 113 -11.09 12.62 -7.17
N VAL A 114 -12.12 12.89 -6.35
CA VAL A 114 -13.00 11.88 -5.79
C VAL A 114 -14.39 12.02 -6.41
N LEU A 115 -14.79 11.04 -7.22
CA LEU A 115 -16.09 11.00 -7.88
C LEU A 115 -17.02 10.02 -7.14
N ILE A 116 -18.28 9.96 -7.56
CA ILE A 116 -19.29 9.09 -6.92
C ILE A 116 -18.88 7.62 -7.01
N ASP A 117 -18.45 7.17 -8.19
CA ASP A 117 -18.19 5.76 -8.53
C ASP A 117 -16.71 5.46 -8.77
N SER A 118 -15.85 6.49 -8.77
CA SER A 118 -14.46 6.40 -9.18
C SER A 118 -13.55 7.36 -8.41
N ILE A 119 -12.24 7.13 -8.50
CA ILE A 119 -11.21 7.99 -7.95
C ILE A 119 -10.21 8.25 -9.08
N LYS A 120 -9.92 9.52 -9.38
CA LYS A 120 -8.83 9.86 -10.29
C LYS A 120 -7.57 10.09 -9.49
N VAL A 121 -6.48 9.50 -9.96
CA VAL A 121 -5.18 9.55 -9.31
C VAL A 121 -4.06 9.83 -10.30
N LYS A 122 -2.95 10.36 -9.79
CA LYS A 122 -1.65 10.29 -10.44
C LYS A 122 -0.87 9.10 -9.88
N LEU A 123 -0.55 8.15 -10.75
CA LEU A 123 0.29 7.00 -10.50
C LEU A 123 1.75 7.43 -10.57
N PHE A 124 2.55 7.08 -9.55
CA PHE A 124 3.99 7.23 -9.59
C PHE A 124 4.63 5.90 -9.97
N VAL A 125 5.25 5.88 -11.15
CA VAL A 125 5.68 4.66 -11.84
C VAL A 125 7.20 4.60 -11.94
N LYS A 126 7.75 3.42 -11.65
CA LYS A 126 9.12 3.03 -11.91
C LYS A 126 9.16 1.88 -12.92
N TYR A 127 10.18 1.88 -13.76
CA TYR A 127 10.51 0.76 -14.64
C TYR A 127 11.69 0.02 -14.03
N ILE A 128 11.49 -1.23 -13.61
CA ILE A 128 12.47 -2.04 -12.89
C ILE A 128 12.99 -3.15 -13.80
N ASP A 129 14.30 -3.29 -13.96
CA ASP A 129 14.90 -4.33 -14.80
C ASP A 129 14.87 -5.71 -14.12
N SER A 130 15.37 -6.73 -14.82
CA SER A 130 15.42 -8.11 -14.30
C SER A 130 16.34 -8.29 -13.07
N TYR A 131 17.17 -7.30 -12.75
CA TYR A 131 18.06 -7.29 -11.60
C TYR A 131 17.50 -6.46 -10.43
N GLY A 132 16.28 -5.93 -10.56
CA GLY A 132 15.65 -5.10 -9.53
C GLY A 132 16.10 -3.64 -9.55
N LYS A 133 16.82 -3.19 -10.58
CA LYS A 133 17.30 -1.82 -10.69
C LYS A 133 16.32 -0.95 -11.48
N ALA A 134 16.06 0.26 -10.98
CA ALA A 134 15.26 1.22 -11.72
C ALA A 134 16.00 1.72 -12.98
N LYS A 135 15.28 1.85 -14.09
CA LYS A 135 15.77 2.41 -15.36
C LYS A 135 16.27 3.85 -15.18
N THR A 136 15.57 4.62 -14.36
CA THR A 136 15.86 6.01 -14.00
C THR A 136 15.48 6.24 -12.53
N ASP A 137 16.13 7.22 -11.88
CA ASP A 137 15.77 7.60 -10.50
C ASP A 137 14.46 8.42 -10.46
N GLU A 138 14.10 9.08 -11.57
CA GLU A 138 12.86 9.84 -11.70
C GLU A 138 11.64 8.94 -11.87
N LEU A 139 10.55 9.34 -11.20
CA LEU A 139 9.24 8.70 -11.31
C LEU A 139 8.50 9.21 -12.54
N SER A 140 8.00 8.29 -13.37
CA SER A 140 7.01 8.65 -14.38
C SER A 140 5.65 8.87 -13.72
N VAL A 141 4.91 9.88 -14.16
CA VAL A 141 3.60 10.22 -13.61
C VAL A 141 2.52 10.00 -14.65
N ILE A 142 1.55 9.14 -14.34
CA ILE A 142 0.45 8.79 -15.24
C ILE A 142 -0.88 9.07 -14.54
N GLU A 143 -1.80 9.76 -15.21
CA GLU A 143 -3.16 9.92 -14.69
C GLU A 143 -3.99 8.66 -14.98
N TYR A 144 -4.71 8.18 -13.98
CA TYR A 144 -5.57 7.01 -14.12
C TYR A 144 -6.83 7.15 -13.27
N SER A 145 -7.92 6.53 -13.70
CA SER A 145 -9.16 6.49 -12.94
C SER A 145 -9.50 5.07 -12.55
N PHE A 146 -9.62 4.83 -11.25
CA PHE A 146 -10.05 3.54 -10.73
C PHE A 146 -11.52 3.58 -10.33
N PRO A 147 -12.30 2.55 -10.71
CA PRO A 147 -13.65 2.43 -10.19
C PRO A 147 -13.60 2.03 -8.71
N LYS A 148 -14.36 2.71 -7.84
CA LYS A 148 -14.39 2.43 -6.39
C LYS A 148 -14.75 0.98 -6.04
N LYS A 149 -15.51 0.31 -6.91
CA LYS A 149 -15.95 -1.09 -6.70
C LYS A 149 -14.82 -2.12 -6.61
N ILE A 150 -13.64 -1.83 -7.16
CA ILE A 150 -12.48 -2.74 -7.10
C ILE A 150 -11.51 -2.37 -5.99
N ILE A 151 -11.75 -1.26 -5.30
CA ILE A 151 -10.89 -0.78 -4.22
C ILE A 151 -11.53 -1.22 -2.90
N ALA A 152 -10.77 -1.96 -2.10
CA ALA A 152 -11.19 -2.38 -0.78
C ALA A 152 -11.02 -1.24 0.22
N GLU A 153 -9.81 -0.68 0.28
CA GLU A 153 -9.34 0.30 1.25
C GLU A 153 -8.32 1.27 0.62
N ILE A 154 -8.09 2.39 1.29
CA ILE A 154 -7.14 3.41 0.87
C ILE A 154 -6.16 3.57 2.01
N LEU A 155 -4.91 3.21 1.75
CA LEU A 155 -3.81 3.31 2.68
C LEU A 155 -3.25 4.71 2.53
N VAL A 156 -3.38 5.54 3.55
CA VAL A 156 -2.89 6.92 3.55
C VAL A 156 -1.63 6.95 4.41
N LYS A 157 -0.56 7.55 3.89
CA LYS A 157 0.64 7.76 4.70
C LYS A 157 0.35 8.76 5.83
N ASP A 158 0.62 8.36 7.07
CA ASP A 158 0.48 9.21 8.26
C ASP A 158 1.57 10.29 8.38
#